data_AF-A0A510L929-F1
#
_entry.id   AF-A0A510L929-F1
#
_cell.length_a   1.000
_cell.length_b   1.000
_cell.length_c   1.000
_cell.angle_alpha   90.00
_cell.angle_beta   90.00
_cell.angle_gamma   90.00
#
_symmetry.space_group_name_H-M   'P 1'
#
loop_
_entity.id
_entity.type
_entity.pdbx_description
1 polymer ?
#
loop_
_entity_poly.entity_id
_entity_poly.type
_entity_poly.pdbx_seq_one_letter_code
_entity_poly.pdbx_strand_id
1 'polypeptide(L)'
;MIAKDKNNVYYNGKKMENVDSKSFKNFGNFIGKDKNRVFYITGNEDIKDADAESFEIMGDTYYFKDKNNIFVIKYSNEFPAGQGFIKLPNIDRNSFITLSEEIGKDKNGVYYFGEKIKEINPNNVRVIEEMGQDNYILQSENNYYLTFNSNSDLYDRKNDKIEAKKINNLNIDFSTFKYFEILNYYKDKNSFYYRSDNDLKKSKVKLMLKVLIKCLS
;
A
#
# COMPACT_ATOMS: atom_id res chain seq x y z
N MET A 1 11.34 17.17 12.32
CA MET A 1 11.63 18.18 11.26
C MET A 1 13.05 18.00 10.77
N ILE A 2 13.24 17.95 9.45
CA ILE A 2 14.55 17.85 8.79
C ILE A 2 14.93 19.23 8.27
N ALA A 3 16.17 19.64 8.48
CA ALA A 3 16.76 20.86 7.92
C ALA A 3 18.14 20.55 7.33
N LYS A 4 18.60 21.36 6.38
CA LYS A 4 19.90 21.18 5.72
C LYS A 4 20.52 22.52 5.37
N ASP A 5 21.83 22.62 5.52
CA ASP A 5 22.66 23.69 4.97
C ASP A 5 23.70 23.11 3.98
N LYS A 6 24.67 23.92 3.54
CA LYS A 6 25.71 23.50 2.57
C LYS A 6 26.62 22.37 3.09
N ASN A 7 26.76 22.25 4.41
CA ASN A 7 27.72 21.40 5.08
C ASN A 7 27.04 20.30 5.91
N ASN A 8 25.86 20.55 6.48
CA ASN A 8 25.24 19.69 7.47
C ASN A 8 23.77 19.37 7.15
N VAL A 9 23.32 18.23 7.66
CA VAL A 9 21.91 17.85 7.74
C VAL A 9 21.55 17.77 9.22
N TYR A 10 20.33 18.19 9.56
CA TYR A 10 19.81 18.24 10.92
C TYR A 10 18.48 17.51 11.00
N TYR A 11 18.27 16.76 12.08
CA TYR A 11 17.01 16.15 12.44
C TYR A 11 16.61 16.57 13.85
N ASN A 12 15.43 17.17 13.99
CA ASN A 12 14.91 17.73 15.25
C ASN A 12 15.92 18.67 15.94
N GLY A 13 16.55 19.54 15.15
CA GLY A 13 17.55 20.52 15.62
C GLY A 13 18.93 19.95 15.94
N LYS A 14 19.12 18.63 15.88
CA LYS A 14 20.42 17.98 16.10
C LYS A 14 21.10 17.68 14.77
N LYS A 15 22.40 17.98 14.67
CA LYS A 15 23.21 17.62 13.50
C LYS A 15 23.27 16.10 13.35
N MET A 16 23.11 15.62 12.11
CA MET A 16 23.28 14.23 11.74
C MET A 16 24.73 13.99 11.33
N GLU A 17 25.41 13.10 12.04
CA GLU A 17 26.81 12.76 11.76
C GLU A 17 26.94 11.87 10.52
N ASN A 18 28.05 12.00 9.81
CA ASN A 18 28.39 11.17 8.64
C ASN A 18 27.37 11.21 7.49
N VAL A 19 26.58 12.29 7.37
CA VAL A 19 25.67 12.51 6.24
C VAL A 19 26.29 13.46 5.24
N ASP A 20 26.42 13.03 3.99
CA ASP A 20 26.85 13.93 2.90
C ASP A 20 25.71 14.87 2.54
N SER A 21 25.74 16.08 3.11
CA SER A 21 24.70 17.08 2.92
C SER A 21 24.46 17.39 1.44
N LYS A 22 25.48 17.43 0.59
CA LYS A 22 25.33 17.78 -0.83
C LYS A 22 24.43 16.81 -1.59
N SER A 23 24.61 15.51 -1.38
CA SER A 23 23.84 14.44 -2.03
C SER A 23 22.61 13.98 -1.24
N PHE A 24 22.42 14.50 -0.02
CA PHE A 24 21.30 14.13 0.84
C PHE A 24 19.93 14.34 0.19
N LYS A 25 19.10 13.30 0.29
CA LYS A 25 17.67 13.27 -0.01
C LYS A 25 16.95 12.55 1.13
N ASN A 26 15.71 12.93 1.42
CA ASN A 26 14.85 12.25 2.38
C ASN A 26 13.53 11.82 1.74
N PHE A 27 12.98 10.72 2.25
CA PHE A 27 11.68 10.18 1.89
C PHE A 27 10.81 10.17 3.15
N GLY A 28 9.87 11.13 3.21
CA GLY A 28 9.18 11.48 4.44
C GLY A 28 10.15 11.89 5.55
N ASN A 29 9.81 11.53 6.79
CA ASN A 29 10.65 11.78 7.96
C ASN A 29 11.43 10.53 8.44
N PHE A 30 11.45 9.47 7.63
CA PHE A 30 11.87 8.14 8.09
C PHE A 30 13.15 7.65 7.41
N ILE A 31 13.27 7.84 6.09
CA ILE A 31 14.40 7.31 5.30
C ILE A 31 15.20 8.45 4.69
N GLY A 32 16.52 8.40 4.91
CA GLY A 32 17.50 9.28 4.31
C GLY A 32 18.39 8.51 3.35
N LYS A 33 18.86 9.19 2.31
CA LYS A 33 19.88 8.69 1.38
C LYS A 33 20.89 9.79 1.11
N ASP A 34 22.15 9.41 1.04
CA ASP A 34 23.19 10.21 0.42
C ASP A 34 24.00 9.34 -0.56
N LYS A 35 25.08 9.88 -1.14
CA LYS A 35 25.90 9.15 -2.12
C LYS A 35 26.58 7.90 -1.56
N ASN A 36 26.73 7.79 -0.23
CA ASN A 36 27.47 6.71 0.42
C ASN A 36 26.53 5.64 0.97
N ARG A 37 25.33 6.02 1.43
CA ARG A 37 24.45 5.14 2.20
C ARG A 37 22.97 5.50 2.12
N VAL A 38 22.13 4.52 2.43
CA VAL A 38 20.71 4.69 2.77
C VAL A 38 20.56 4.39 4.26
N PHE A 39 19.80 5.18 4.99
CA PHE A 39 19.76 5.12 6.45
C PHE A 39 18.42 5.56 7.04
N TYR A 40 18.15 5.12 8.27
CA TYR A 40 17.05 5.62 9.07
C TYR A 40 17.36 7.02 9.58
N ILE A 41 16.47 7.98 9.34
CA ILE A 41 16.64 9.35 9.81
C ILE A 41 16.62 9.41 11.33
N THR A 42 15.69 8.68 11.95
CA THR A 42 15.72 8.47 13.40
C THR A 42 16.79 7.44 13.72
N GLY A 43 17.72 7.78 14.61
CA GLY A 43 18.84 6.91 14.97
C GLY A 43 20.08 7.07 14.08
N ASN A 44 19.92 7.54 12.83
CA ASN A 44 21.02 7.75 11.87
C ASN A 44 21.77 6.45 11.49
N GLU A 45 21.06 5.33 11.51
CA GLU A 45 21.58 3.96 11.32
C GLU A 45 21.44 3.50 9.86
N ASP A 46 22.46 2.80 9.35
CA ASP A 46 22.50 2.31 7.97
C ASP A 46 21.45 1.22 7.72
N ILE A 47 20.77 1.33 6.58
CA ILE A 47 19.94 0.25 6.05
C ILE A 47 20.87 -0.71 5.31
N LYS A 48 21.08 -1.88 5.91
CA LYS A 48 21.94 -2.92 5.35
C LYS A 48 21.46 -3.36 3.98
N ASP A 49 22.42 -3.74 3.13
CA ASP A 49 22.24 -4.21 1.75
C ASP A 49 21.62 -3.20 0.77
N ALA A 50 21.28 -1.99 1.20
CA ALA A 50 20.74 -0.97 0.31
C ALA A 50 21.86 -0.37 -0.55
N ASP A 51 21.67 -0.41 -1.86
CA ASP A 51 22.60 0.23 -2.80
C ASP A 51 22.26 1.72 -2.93
N ALA A 52 23.06 2.55 -2.26
CA ALA A 52 22.84 3.98 -2.20
C ALA A 52 22.80 4.65 -3.57
N GLU A 53 23.57 4.19 -4.56
CA GLU A 53 23.60 4.82 -5.88
C GLU A 53 22.24 4.70 -6.59
N SER A 54 21.68 3.49 -6.64
CA SER A 54 20.46 3.15 -7.39
C SER A 54 19.16 3.21 -6.59
N PHE A 55 19.22 3.46 -5.28
CA PHE A 55 18.03 3.48 -4.42
C PHE A 55 17.04 4.62 -4.76
N GLU A 56 15.78 4.27 -4.97
CA GLU A 56 14.70 5.20 -5.31
C GLU A 56 13.32 4.70 -4.81
N ILE A 57 12.38 5.63 -4.66
CA ILE A 57 10.97 5.33 -4.38
C ILE A 57 10.24 4.93 -5.67
N MET A 58 9.30 4.01 -5.59
CA MET A 58 8.54 3.49 -6.74
C MET A 58 7.22 4.26 -6.93
N GLY A 59 7.30 5.46 -7.50
CA GLY A 59 6.13 6.33 -7.68
C GLY A 59 5.60 6.87 -6.35
N ASP A 60 4.32 7.21 -6.30
CA ASP A 60 3.63 7.63 -5.08
C ASP A 60 3.16 6.40 -4.29
N THR A 61 4.09 5.59 -3.80
CA THR A 61 3.79 4.33 -3.10
C THR A 61 4.67 4.11 -1.88
N TYR A 62 4.41 3.04 -1.11
CA TYR A 62 5.25 2.64 0.01
C TYR A 62 6.46 1.79 -0.39
N TYR A 63 6.66 1.53 -1.69
CA TYR A 63 7.73 0.67 -2.19
C TYR A 63 8.96 1.45 -2.63
N PHE A 64 10.12 0.85 -2.40
CA PHE A 64 11.41 1.35 -2.81
C PHE A 64 12.16 0.25 -3.55
N LYS A 65 13.07 0.64 -4.42
CA LYS A 65 13.94 -0.30 -5.10
C LYS A 65 15.36 0.23 -5.16
N ASP A 66 16.31 -0.69 -5.18
CA ASP A 66 17.68 -0.46 -5.62
C ASP A 66 18.05 -1.53 -6.65
N LYS A 67 19.24 -1.49 -7.23
CA LYS A 67 19.67 -2.41 -8.30
C LYS A 67 19.51 -3.91 -7.96
N ASN A 68 19.49 -4.28 -6.69
CA ASN A 68 19.42 -5.66 -6.21
C ASN A 68 18.09 -6.01 -5.52
N ASN A 69 17.42 -5.05 -4.88
CA ASN A 69 16.38 -5.31 -3.88
C ASN A 69 15.11 -4.50 -4.11
N ILE A 70 13.99 -5.02 -3.57
CA ILE A 70 12.77 -4.27 -3.29
C ILE A 70 12.62 -4.12 -1.78
N PHE A 71 12.17 -2.95 -1.34
CA PHE A 71 11.83 -2.65 0.04
C PHE A 71 10.42 -2.06 0.12
N VAL A 72 9.85 -2.08 1.32
CA VAL A 72 8.52 -1.49 1.57
C VAL A 72 8.45 -0.89 2.97
N ILE A 73 7.67 0.17 3.13
CA ILE A 73 7.30 0.71 4.45
C ILE A 73 5.92 0.16 4.83
N LYS A 74 5.82 -0.59 5.94
CA LYS A 74 4.54 -1.13 6.43
C LYS A 74 3.83 -0.25 7.48
N TYR A 75 4.59 0.36 8.38
CA TYR A 75 4.03 0.95 9.61
C TYR A 75 4.73 2.27 9.95
N SER A 76 4.20 3.41 9.51
CA SER A 76 4.84 4.72 9.76
C SER A 76 4.49 5.34 11.12
N ASN A 77 3.45 4.85 11.81
CA ASN A 77 2.86 5.58 12.95
C ASN A 77 2.93 4.87 14.32
N GLU A 78 3.23 3.56 14.38
CA GLU A 78 3.15 2.79 15.64
C GLU A 78 4.49 2.24 16.16
N PHE A 79 5.58 2.34 15.39
CA PHE A 79 6.86 1.78 15.81
C PHE A 79 7.93 2.87 16.04
N PRO A 80 8.63 2.83 17.19
CA PRO A 80 9.78 3.68 17.43
C PRO A 80 10.90 3.32 16.43
N ALA A 81 11.53 4.34 15.85
CA ALA A 81 12.79 4.25 15.12
C ALA A 81 12.81 3.50 13.77
N GLY A 82 11.84 3.75 12.88
CA GLY A 82 12.00 3.38 11.46
C GLY A 82 11.87 1.89 11.12
N GLN A 83 11.52 1.04 12.09
CA GLN A 83 11.41 -0.42 11.93
C GLN A 83 10.32 -0.90 10.94
N GLY A 84 9.53 0.02 10.37
CA GLY A 84 8.56 -0.30 9.33
C GLY A 84 9.16 -0.51 7.94
N PHE A 85 10.45 -0.20 7.72
CA PHE A 85 11.12 -0.37 6.43
C PHE A 85 11.73 -1.77 6.30
N ILE A 86 11.22 -2.57 5.36
CA ILE A 86 11.54 -3.99 5.26
C ILE A 86 12.07 -4.28 3.86
N LYS A 87 13.23 -4.94 3.77
CA LYS A 87 13.71 -5.59 2.53
C LYS A 87 12.86 -6.83 2.26
N LEU A 88 12.25 -6.91 1.09
CA LEU A 88 11.37 -8.02 0.74
C LEU A 88 12.18 -9.22 0.21
N PRO A 89 12.21 -10.36 0.93
CA PRO A 89 12.85 -11.56 0.42
C PRO A 89 12.01 -12.20 -0.68
N ASN A 90 12.65 -12.97 -1.57
CA ASN A 90 11.98 -13.79 -2.57
C ASN A 90 11.08 -13.02 -3.56
N ILE A 91 11.39 -11.74 -3.79
CA ILE A 91 10.78 -10.93 -4.85
C ILE A 91 11.65 -11.02 -6.09
N ASP A 92 11.03 -11.30 -7.24
CA ASP A 92 11.69 -11.10 -8.53
C ASP A 92 11.76 -9.61 -8.81
N ARG A 93 12.89 -9.01 -8.44
CA ARG A 93 13.11 -7.57 -8.59
C ARG A 93 12.80 -7.13 -10.03
N ASN A 94 13.36 -7.80 -11.04
CA ASN A 94 13.33 -7.31 -12.42
C ASN A 94 11.92 -7.16 -13.00
N SER A 95 10.97 -7.97 -12.52
CA SER A 95 9.56 -7.89 -12.93
C SER A 95 8.65 -7.16 -11.94
N PHE A 96 9.21 -6.64 -10.84
CA PHE A 96 8.41 -6.00 -9.79
C PHE A 96 7.89 -4.63 -10.23
N ILE A 97 6.58 -4.43 -10.11
CA ILE A 97 5.88 -3.15 -10.35
C ILE A 97 4.88 -2.90 -9.22
N THR A 98 4.53 -1.63 -9.02
CA THR A 98 3.45 -1.22 -8.11
C THR A 98 2.12 -1.12 -8.87
N LEU A 99 1.03 -1.50 -8.20
CA LEU A 99 -0.35 -1.44 -8.70
C LEU A 99 -1.21 -0.42 -7.93
N SER A 100 -0.86 -0.14 -6.67
CA SER A 100 -1.38 0.95 -5.83
C SER A 100 -0.29 1.37 -4.83
N GLU A 101 -0.62 2.21 -3.84
CA GLU A 101 0.31 2.58 -2.78
C GLU A 101 0.81 1.36 -2.00
N GLU A 102 -0.09 0.42 -1.68
CA GLU A 102 0.16 -0.76 -0.85
C GLU A 102 0.32 -2.07 -1.63
N ILE A 103 -0.12 -2.12 -2.90
CA ILE A 103 -0.09 -3.35 -3.70
C ILE A 103 1.03 -3.30 -4.72
N GLY A 104 1.90 -4.30 -4.67
CA GLY A 104 2.89 -4.60 -5.69
C GLY A 104 2.70 -5.97 -6.32
N LYS A 105 3.35 -6.22 -7.45
CA LYS A 105 3.44 -7.55 -8.05
C LYS A 105 4.78 -7.78 -8.71
N ASP A 106 5.17 -9.03 -8.83
CA ASP A 106 6.21 -9.48 -9.75
C ASP A 106 5.63 -10.53 -10.71
N LYS A 107 6.48 -11.32 -11.36
CA LYS A 107 6.06 -12.45 -12.20
C LYS A 107 5.55 -13.66 -11.40
N ASN A 108 5.86 -13.74 -10.11
CA ASN A 108 5.58 -14.88 -9.23
C ASN A 108 4.37 -14.66 -8.31
N GLY A 109 3.95 -13.41 -8.07
CA GLY A 109 2.88 -13.11 -7.14
C GLY A 109 2.41 -11.66 -7.14
N VAL A 110 1.35 -11.45 -6.36
CA VAL A 110 0.78 -10.15 -6.01
C VAL A 110 0.88 -10.02 -4.49
N TYR A 111 1.23 -8.82 -4.02
CA TYR A 111 1.65 -8.61 -2.65
C TYR A 111 1.00 -7.36 -2.07
N TYR A 112 0.46 -7.47 -0.86
CA TYR A 112 0.04 -6.34 -0.04
C TYR A 112 1.14 -6.03 0.97
N PHE A 113 1.76 -4.86 0.88
CA PHE A 113 2.94 -4.51 1.68
C PHE A 113 4.05 -5.58 1.64
N GLY A 114 4.16 -6.34 0.55
CA GLY A 114 5.14 -7.42 0.41
C GLY A 114 4.68 -8.79 0.94
N GLU A 115 3.55 -8.87 1.62
CA GLU A 115 2.91 -10.14 1.96
C GLU A 115 2.13 -10.68 0.76
N LYS A 116 2.41 -11.92 0.37
CA LYS A 116 1.80 -12.52 -0.83
C LYS A 116 0.31 -12.77 -0.62
N ILE A 117 -0.52 -12.18 -1.47
CA ILE A 117 -1.96 -12.46 -1.51
C ILE A 117 -2.14 -13.80 -2.24
N LYS A 118 -2.62 -14.81 -1.51
CA LYS A 118 -2.83 -16.16 -2.06
C LYS A 118 -3.93 -16.14 -3.12
N GLU A 119 -3.87 -17.12 -4.04
CA GLU A 119 -4.88 -17.36 -5.08
C GLU A 119 -5.01 -16.29 -6.18
N ILE A 120 -4.29 -15.17 -6.08
CA ILE A 120 -4.27 -14.14 -7.12
C ILE A 120 -3.16 -14.46 -8.14
N ASN A 121 -3.56 -14.64 -9.41
CA ASN A 121 -2.61 -14.78 -10.50
C ASN A 121 -2.00 -13.40 -10.82
N PRO A 122 -0.66 -13.25 -10.87
CA PRO A 122 -0.01 -11.98 -11.22
C PRO A 122 -0.17 -11.56 -12.69
N ASN A 123 -0.73 -12.42 -13.57
CA ASN A 123 -0.96 -12.10 -14.96
C ASN A 123 -2.18 -11.18 -15.13
N ASN A 124 -1.99 -10.06 -15.83
CA ASN A 124 -3.04 -9.07 -16.11
C ASN A 124 -3.78 -8.55 -14.86
N VAL A 125 -3.12 -8.57 -13.70
CA VAL A 125 -3.72 -8.08 -12.45
C VAL A 125 -3.83 -6.55 -12.44
N ARG A 126 -4.92 -6.03 -11.89
CA ARG A 126 -5.17 -4.59 -11.72
C ARG A 126 -5.92 -4.33 -10.42
N VAL A 127 -5.64 -3.20 -9.78
CA VAL A 127 -6.52 -2.63 -8.77
C VAL A 127 -7.66 -1.92 -9.49
N ILE A 128 -8.89 -2.28 -9.13
CA ILE A 128 -10.12 -1.72 -9.71
C ILE A 128 -10.70 -0.63 -8.82
N GLU A 129 -10.70 -0.87 -7.50
CA GLU A 129 -11.23 0.07 -6.52
C GLU A 129 -10.52 -0.13 -5.17
N GLU A 130 -10.21 0.97 -4.50
CA GLU A 130 -9.71 1.00 -3.13
C GLU A 130 -10.89 1.26 -2.20
N MET A 131 -11.24 0.25 -1.41
CA MET A 131 -12.47 0.25 -0.59
C MET A 131 -12.25 0.78 0.83
N GLY A 132 -11.06 1.31 1.11
CA GLY A 132 -10.60 1.79 2.41
C GLY A 132 -10.01 0.71 3.31
N GLN A 133 -9.23 1.14 4.30
CA GLN A 133 -8.43 0.28 5.18
C GLN A 133 -7.48 -0.63 4.38
N ASP A 134 -7.78 -1.92 4.32
CA ASP A 134 -6.94 -2.95 3.69
C ASP A 134 -7.70 -3.68 2.54
N ASN A 135 -8.78 -3.06 2.06
CA ASN A 135 -9.74 -3.69 1.15
C ASN A 135 -9.63 -3.12 -0.27
N TYR A 136 -9.50 -4.03 -1.23
CA TYR A 136 -9.39 -3.71 -2.65
C TYR A 136 -10.29 -4.63 -3.45
N ILE A 137 -10.77 -4.11 -4.58
CA ILE A 137 -11.21 -4.95 -5.68
C ILE A 137 -10.03 -5.16 -6.61
N LEU A 138 -9.59 -6.41 -6.75
CA LEU A 138 -8.57 -6.80 -7.71
C LEU A 138 -9.22 -7.50 -8.89
N GLN A 139 -8.86 -7.09 -10.11
CA GLN A 139 -9.04 -7.93 -11.29
C GLN A 139 -7.81 -8.81 -11.44
N SER A 140 -7.99 -10.10 -11.62
CA SER A 140 -6.94 -11.03 -12.00
C SER A 140 -7.48 -11.94 -13.10
N GLU A 141 -6.84 -11.90 -14.26
CA GLU A 141 -7.38 -12.46 -15.51
C GLU A 141 -8.82 -11.98 -15.77
N ASN A 142 -9.78 -12.90 -15.88
CA ASN A 142 -11.19 -12.63 -16.14
C ASN A 142 -12.04 -12.58 -14.84
N ASN A 143 -11.40 -12.62 -13.67
CA ASN A 143 -12.09 -12.73 -12.39
C ASN A 143 -11.83 -11.49 -11.53
N TYR A 144 -12.76 -11.22 -10.63
CA TYR A 144 -12.66 -10.15 -9.66
C TYR A 144 -12.64 -10.70 -8.25
N TYR A 145 -11.84 -10.09 -7.38
CA TYR A 145 -11.61 -10.54 -6.02
C TYR A 145 -11.74 -9.37 -5.07
N LEU A 146 -12.43 -9.57 -3.95
CA LEU A 146 -12.40 -8.66 -2.81
C LEU A 146 -11.28 -9.10 -1.87
N THR A 147 -10.34 -8.22 -1.57
CA THR A 147 -9.36 -8.48 -0.51
C THR A 147 -9.92 -8.08 0.85
N PHE A 148 -9.48 -8.79 1.89
CA PHE A 148 -9.83 -8.47 3.26
C PHE A 148 -8.76 -8.96 4.23
N ASN A 149 -8.66 -8.24 5.34
CA ASN A 149 -7.82 -8.66 6.45
C ASN A 149 -8.52 -9.76 7.23
N SER A 150 -7.87 -10.92 7.32
CA SER A 150 -8.39 -12.10 8.01
C SER A 150 -8.11 -12.11 9.51
N ASN A 151 -7.33 -11.15 10.02
CA ASN A 151 -7.08 -11.03 11.45
C ASN A 151 -8.32 -10.56 12.21
N SER A 152 -8.52 -11.16 13.39
CA SER A 152 -9.63 -10.82 14.28
C SER A 152 -9.45 -9.47 14.98
N ASP A 153 -8.21 -9.03 15.16
CA ASP A 153 -7.88 -7.78 15.83
C ASP A 153 -7.55 -6.69 14.80
N LEU A 154 -8.52 -5.81 14.55
CA LEU A 154 -8.39 -4.68 13.63
C LEU A 154 -7.36 -3.63 14.12
N TYR A 155 -6.89 -3.74 15.35
CA TYR A 155 -5.91 -2.83 15.94
C TYR A 155 -4.49 -3.41 15.96
N ASP A 156 -4.30 -4.73 15.74
CA ASP A 156 -2.98 -5.35 15.60
C ASP A 156 -2.59 -5.50 14.13
N ARG A 157 -2.17 -4.38 13.53
CA ARG A 157 -1.74 -4.35 12.13
C ARG A 157 -0.43 -5.08 11.86
N LYS A 158 0.33 -5.40 12.92
CA LYS A 158 1.65 -6.02 12.79
C LYS A 158 1.59 -7.37 12.07
N ASN A 159 0.48 -8.07 12.24
CA ASN A 159 0.27 -9.43 11.75
C ASN A 159 -0.66 -9.49 10.54
N ASP A 160 -0.97 -8.35 9.89
CA ASP A 160 -1.97 -8.26 8.83
C ASP A 160 -1.84 -9.38 7.80
N LYS A 161 -2.93 -10.13 7.67
CA LYS A 161 -3.02 -11.25 6.75
C LYS A 161 -4.13 -11.00 5.77
N ILE A 162 -3.75 -10.47 4.62
CA ILE A 162 -4.68 -10.19 3.52
C ILE A 162 -4.98 -11.47 2.76
N GLU A 163 -6.26 -11.80 2.73
CA GLU A 163 -6.84 -12.85 1.92
C GLU A 163 -7.68 -12.23 0.81
N ALA A 164 -7.99 -13.03 -0.21
CA ALA A 164 -8.81 -12.62 -1.33
C ALA A 164 -9.94 -13.61 -1.55
N LYS A 165 -11.16 -13.09 -1.73
CA LYS A 165 -12.35 -13.88 -2.05
C LYS A 165 -12.85 -13.51 -3.43
N LYS A 166 -13.00 -14.52 -4.29
CA LYS A 166 -13.58 -14.33 -5.63
C LYS A 166 -15.02 -13.83 -5.54
N ILE A 167 -15.32 -12.76 -6.26
CA ILE A 167 -16.66 -12.18 -6.38
C ILE A 167 -17.42 -12.92 -7.48
N ASN A 168 -18.49 -13.62 -7.12
CA ASN A 168 -19.31 -14.39 -8.05
C ASN A 168 -20.74 -13.84 -8.11
N ASN A 169 -21.35 -13.89 -9.30
CA ASN A 169 -22.80 -13.77 -9.49
C ASN A 169 -23.45 -12.42 -9.10
N LEU A 170 -22.71 -11.30 -9.21
CA LEU A 170 -23.26 -9.96 -8.88
C LEU A 170 -23.60 -9.09 -10.11
N ASN A 171 -23.15 -9.50 -11.31
CA ASN A 171 -23.26 -8.73 -12.56
C ASN A 171 -22.85 -7.26 -12.37
N ILE A 172 -21.70 -7.04 -11.72
CA ILE A 172 -21.14 -5.70 -11.48
C ILE A 172 -20.55 -5.17 -12.78
N ASP A 173 -20.87 -3.93 -13.10
CA ASP A 173 -20.16 -3.14 -14.09
C ASP A 173 -19.01 -2.38 -13.44
N PHE A 174 -17.84 -3.02 -13.40
CA PHE A 174 -16.63 -2.44 -12.82
C PHE A 174 -16.12 -1.19 -13.55
N SER A 175 -16.58 -0.89 -14.77
CA SER A 175 -16.23 0.37 -15.45
C SER A 175 -16.93 1.60 -14.85
N THR A 176 -18.02 1.37 -14.11
CA THR A 176 -18.79 2.44 -13.44
C THR A 176 -18.89 2.23 -11.94
N PHE A 177 -18.26 1.17 -11.42
CA PHE A 177 -18.23 0.83 -10.01
C PHE A 177 -17.43 1.87 -9.23
N LYS A 178 -18.00 2.39 -8.15
CA LYS A 178 -17.33 3.37 -7.28
C LYS A 178 -17.99 3.47 -5.91
N TYR A 179 -17.28 4.05 -4.96
CA TYR A 179 -17.81 4.41 -3.64
C TYR A 179 -19.07 5.29 -3.76
N PHE A 180 -20.03 5.08 -2.85
CA PHE A 180 -21.33 5.75 -2.84
C PHE A 180 -21.60 6.47 -1.52
N GLU A 181 -20.72 7.40 -1.12
CA GLU A 181 -20.92 8.49 -0.12
C GLU A 181 -21.46 8.11 1.28
N ILE A 182 -21.86 6.86 1.48
CA ILE A 182 -22.48 6.28 2.65
C ILE A 182 -21.65 5.05 3.00
N LEU A 183 -21.29 4.95 4.27
CA LEU A 183 -20.35 3.98 4.82
C LEU A 183 -20.50 2.58 4.22
N ASN A 184 -19.43 2.08 3.58
CA ASN A 184 -19.31 0.77 2.96
C ASN A 184 -20.25 0.49 1.77
N TYR A 185 -20.94 1.48 1.22
CA TYR A 185 -21.75 1.34 0.01
C TYR A 185 -20.98 1.75 -1.25
N TYR A 186 -21.26 1.01 -2.31
CA TYR A 186 -20.71 1.20 -3.64
C TYR A 186 -21.85 1.13 -4.65
N LYS A 187 -21.65 1.69 -5.84
CA LYS A 187 -22.63 1.60 -6.92
C LYS A 187 -21.93 1.41 -8.24
N ASP A 188 -22.64 0.81 -9.18
CA ASP A 188 -22.35 0.91 -10.60
C ASP A 188 -23.57 1.54 -11.32
N LYS A 189 -23.57 1.55 -12.65
CA LYS A 189 -24.73 2.04 -13.43
C LYS A 189 -26.00 1.22 -13.25
N ASN A 190 -25.89 -0.03 -12.79
CA ASN A 190 -26.99 -0.99 -12.71
C ASN A 190 -27.61 -1.07 -11.30
N SER A 191 -26.81 -0.94 -10.23
CA SER A 191 -27.14 -1.38 -8.88
C SER A 191 -26.25 -0.78 -7.79
N PHE A 192 -26.64 -1.03 -6.54
CA PHE A 192 -25.86 -0.70 -5.34
C PHE A 192 -25.34 -1.99 -4.69
N TYR A 193 -24.19 -1.87 -4.04
CA TYR A 193 -23.47 -2.94 -3.39
C TYR A 193 -23.01 -2.48 -2.02
N TYR A 194 -22.83 -3.41 -1.10
CA TYR A 194 -22.30 -3.13 0.23
C TYR A 194 -21.39 -4.26 0.70
N ARG A 195 -20.42 -3.91 1.53
CA ARG A 195 -19.54 -4.90 2.16
C ARG A 195 -20.21 -5.48 3.41
N SER A 196 -20.15 -6.80 3.58
CA SER A 196 -20.59 -7.49 4.80
C SER A 196 -19.90 -8.85 4.88
N ASP A 197 -19.35 -9.18 6.05
CA ASP A 197 -18.69 -10.46 6.36
C ASP A 197 -17.58 -10.82 5.36
N ASN A 198 -16.69 -9.88 5.07
CA ASN A 198 -15.59 -10.04 4.10
C ASN A 198 -16.07 -10.41 2.68
N ASP A 199 -17.30 -10.05 2.34
CA ASP A 199 -17.91 -10.27 1.04
C ASP A 199 -18.57 -9.00 0.50
N LEU A 200 -18.76 -8.97 -0.82
CA LEU A 200 -19.50 -7.93 -1.50
C LEU A 200 -20.91 -8.44 -1.81
N LYS A 201 -21.94 -7.72 -1.33
CA LYS A 201 -23.34 -8.12 -1.49
C LYS A 201 -24.09 -7.06 -2.31
N LYS A 202 -24.99 -7.51 -3.17
CA LYS A 202 -25.87 -6.63 -3.96
C LYS A 202 -27.06 -6.17 -3.10
N SER A 203 -27.28 -4.86 -3.01
CA SER A 203 -28.42 -4.31 -2.29
C SER A 203 -29.72 -4.61 -3.03
N LYS A 204 -30.72 -5.15 -2.30
CA LYS A 204 -32.08 -5.36 -2.81
C LYS A 204 -32.91 -4.08 -2.81
N VAL A 205 -32.47 -3.03 -2.10
CA VAL A 205 -33.29 -1.86 -1.83
C VAL A 205 -32.74 -0.64 -2.58
N LYS A 206 -33.09 -0.53 -3.87
CA LYS A 206 -32.80 0.68 -4.68
C LYS A 206 -33.46 1.95 -4.11
N LEU A 207 -34.55 1.81 -3.35
CA LEU A 207 -35.41 2.91 -2.89
C LEU A 207 -34.98 3.52 -1.54
N MET A 208 -34.51 2.73 -0.57
CA MET A 208 -34.14 3.23 0.78
C MET A 208 -32.92 4.13 0.75
N LEU A 209 -31.94 3.89 -0.13
CA LEU A 209 -30.76 4.75 -0.21
C LEU A 209 -31.10 6.15 -0.74
N LYS A 210 -32.03 6.28 -1.69
CA LYS A 210 -32.55 7.59 -2.12
C LYS A 210 -33.27 8.33 -0.99
N VAL A 211 -33.95 7.59 -0.09
CA VAL A 211 -34.63 8.16 1.08
C VAL A 211 -33.63 8.56 2.17
N LEU A 212 -32.60 7.75 2.44
CA LEU A 212 -31.55 8.07 3.40
C LEU A 212 -30.76 9.33 3.00
N ILE A 213 -30.45 9.49 1.71
CA ILE A 213 -29.79 10.69 1.18
C ILE A 213 -30.64 11.94 1.42
N LYS A 214 -31.97 11.83 1.26
CA LYS A 214 -32.90 12.94 1.48
C LYS A 214 -33.04 13.36 2.95
N CYS A 215 -32.71 12.47 3.89
CA CYS A 215 -32.77 12.75 5.33
C CYS A 215 -31.44 13.27 5.90
N LEU A 216 -30.34 13.19 5.14
CA LEU A 216 -29.00 13.62 5.54
C LEU A 216 -28.55 14.93 4.86
N SER A 217 -29.35 15.47 3.93
CA SER A 217 -29.19 16.78 3.27
C SER A 217 -30.12 17.81 3.88
#